data_AF-A0A934RSV1-F1
#
_entry.id   AF-A0A934RSV1-F1
#
_cell.length_a   1.000
_cell.length_b   1.000
_cell.length_c   1.000
_cell.angle_alpha   90.00
_cell.angle_beta   90.00
_cell.angle_gamma   90.00
#
_symmetry.space_group_name_H-M   'P 1'
#
loop_
_entity.id
_entity.type
_entity.pdbx_description
1 polymer ?
#
loop_
_entity_poly.entity_id
_entity_poly.type
_entity_poly.pdbx_seq_one_letter_code
_entity_poly.pdbx_strand_id
1 'polypeptide(L)'
;MIRIKKWWDKFENSGSRKLKNCSYFSAPSGTDSKGYRKLMRQGAPGVIAFGVFQSLCQVMPTLSQEARKAGEMRNSDGTLMDEDDLCDLTRLPEEILRPAIELLESVGWLEEIGSAENQGNPEPRQLSAKEIPSSADNLPPVSQDPPSKFQDTPSGEESRGGEGKGEERNSCPMPSDACPPPADVVAELWPLFPKVSRERSSKRELGEEWKRIKAADRPSLDMLKAALAAWCQTEKWRGGYAEGAHRWVKRRQWESPPEPETPRSSREADIGGRTASVARAEDLAEPELEIEIKDECPL
;
A
#
# COMPACT_ATOMS: atom_id res chain seq x y z
N MET A 1 -2.41 -14.68 22.62
CA MET A 1 -2.62 -14.69 21.13
C MET A 1 -2.54 -13.27 20.60
N ILE A 2 -2.09 -13.03 19.36
CA ILE A 2 -1.52 -11.72 19.00
C ILE A 2 -2.25 -11.05 17.82
N ARG A 3 -2.46 -9.73 17.94
CA ARG A 3 -2.88 -8.81 16.87
C ARG A 3 -1.83 -7.73 16.58
N ILE A 4 -1.56 -7.47 15.31
CA ILE A 4 -0.80 -6.29 14.86
C ILE A 4 -1.75 -5.09 14.77
N LYS A 5 -1.55 -4.08 15.63
CA LYS A 5 -2.44 -2.92 15.69
C LYS A 5 -2.36 -2.10 14.40
N LYS A 6 -3.53 -1.72 13.89
CA LYS A 6 -3.68 -0.88 12.67
C LYS A 6 -3.04 -1.50 11.41
N TRP A 7 -2.93 -2.83 11.33
CA TRP A 7 -2.42 -3.51 10.14
C TRP A 7 -3.11 -3.01 8.86
N TRP A 8 -4.44 -3.10 8.84
CA TRP A 8 -5.26 -2.73 7.69
C TRP A 8 -5.05 -1.27 7.24
N ASP A 9 -4.80 -0.36 8.16
CA ASP A 9 -4.66 1.07 7.86
C ASP A 9 -3.23 1.46 7.44
N LYS A 10 -2.21 0.77 7.97
CA LYS A 10 -0.81 1.18 7.83
C LYS A 10 0.00 0.37 6.83
N PHE A 11 -0.31 -0.91 6.69
CA PHE A 11 0.51 -1.84 5.90
C PHE A 11 -0.18 -2.27 4.60
N GLU A 12 -1.52 -2.14 4.55
CA GLU A 12 -2.36 -2.52 3.42
C GLU A 12 -2.83 -1.30 2.61
N ASN A 13 -2.76 -1.38 1.29
CA ASN A 13 -3.28 -0.37 0.36
C ASN A 13 -4.44 -0.91 -0.48
N SER A 14 -5.05 -0.05 -1.31
CA SER A 14 -6.21 -0.43 -2.13
C SER A 14 -5.94 -1.61 -3.09
N GLY A 15 -4.69 -1.86 -3.46
CA GLY A 15 -4.29 -3.01 -4.27
C GLY A 15 -4.17 -4.27 -3.43
N SER A 16 -3.36 -4.25 -2.37
CA SER A 16 -3.09 -5.42 -1.53
C SER A 16 -4.34 -5.92 -0.78
N ARG A 17 -5.28 -5.03 -0.46
CA ARG A 17 -6.59 -5.36 0.11
C ARG A 17 -7.47 -6.20 -0.81
N LYS A 18 -7.24 -6.20 -2.13
CA LYS A 18 -8.03 -6.97 -3.11
C LYS A 18 -7.44 -8.34 -3.41
N LEU A 19 -6.17 -8.57 -3.07
CA LEU A 19 -5.49 -9.83 -3.31
C LEU A 19 -5.92 -10.86 -2.28
N LYS A 20 -6.05 -12.12 -2.67
CA LYS A 20 -6.28 -13.23 -1.73
C LYS A 20 -5.04 -13.43 -0.85
N ASN A 21 -3.89 -13.57 -1.50
CA ASN A 21 -2.56 -13.67 -0.89
C ASN A 21 -1.70 -12.53 -1.42
N CYS A 22 -0.89 -11.93 -0.56
CA CYS A 22 0.02 -10.86 -0.97
C CYS A 22 1.47 -11.30 -0.74
N SER A 23 2.31 -11.22 -1.78
CA SER A 23 3.72 -11.65 -1.70
C SER A 23 4.65 -10.54 -1.19
N TYR A 24 4.09 -9.40 -0.79
CA TYR A 24 4.82 -8.23 -0.32
C TYR A 24 3.99 -7.47 0.71
N PHE A 25 4.62 -6.62 1.50
CA PHE A 25 3.93 -5.63 2.31
C PHE A 25 4.63 -4.28 2.22
N SER A 26 3.89 -3.23 2.53
CA SER A 26 4.47 -1.89 2.65
C SER A 26 5.06 -1.74 4.05
N ALA A 27 6.39 -1.80 4.17
CA ALA A 27 7.08 -1.50 5.42
C ALA A 27 7.23 0.02 5.59
N PRO A 28 6.61 0.66 6.61
CA PRO A 28 6.78 2.08 6.84
C PRO A 28 8.23 2.42 7.20
N SER A 29 8.81 3.42 6.55
CA SER A 29 10.20 3.86 6.79
C SER A 29 10.34 4.94 7.87
N GLY A 30 9.23 5.39 8.46
CA GLY A 30 9.22 6.44 9.48
C GLY A 30 9.77 5.95 10.82
N THR A 31 10.90 6.51 11.26
CA THR A 31 11.59 6.21 12.53
C THR A 31 11.31 7.24 13.63
N ASP A 32 10.43 8.19 13.38
CA ASP A 32 10.09 9.31 14.27
C ASP A 32 8.92 9.03 15.23
N SER A 33 8.21 7.92 15.00
CA SER A 33 7.04 7.55 15.82
C SER A 33 7.40 7.38 17.30
N LYS A 34 6.43 7.71 18.18
CA LYS A 34 6.59 7.58 19.64
C LYS A 34 6.90 6.13 20.04
N GLY A 35 6.24 5.15 19.40
CA GLY A 35 6.45 3.72 19.66
C GLY A 35 7.84 3.26 19.24
N TYR A 36 8.29 3.61 18.03
CA TYR A 36 9.64 3.28 17.54
C TYR A 36 10.73 3.83 18.47
N ARG A 37 10.64 5.11 18.84
CA ARG A 37 11.60 5.72 19.78
C ARG A 37 11.57 5.08 21.16
N LYS A 38 10.40 4.68 21.68
CA LYS A 38 10.28 3.97 22.96
C LYS A 38 10.92 2.58 22.89
N LEU A 39 10.74 1.88 21.77
CA LEU A 39 11.32 0.56 21.51
C LEU A 39 12.86 0.64 21.46
N MET A 40 13.40 1.53 20.62
CA MET A 40 14.86 1.65 20.43
C MET A 40 15.62 2.12 21.67
N ARG A 41 14.97 2.83 22.60
CA ARG A 41 15.58 3.21 23.90
C ARG A 41 15.88 2.01 24.80
N GLN A 42 15.29 0.85 24.54
CA GLN A 42 15.60 -0.38 25.27
C GLN A 42 16.96 -0.98 24.88
N GLY A 43 17.67 -0.40 23.89
CA GLY A 43 18.95 -0.92 23.43
C GLY A 43 18.79 -2.23 22.65
N ALA A 44 19.65 -3.22 22.91
CA ALA A 44 19.65 -4.50 22.21
C ALA A 44 18.28 -5.23 22.25
N PRO A 45 17.59 -5.33 23.40
CA PRO A 45 16.21 -5.86 23.45
C PRO A 45 15.24 -5.17 22.48
N GLY A 46 15.35 -3.85 22.33
CA GLY A 46 14.50 -3.09 21.41
C GLY A 46 14.76 -3.42 19.94
N VAL A 47 16.02 -3.65 19.58
CA VAL A 47 16.42 -4.07 18.23
C VAL A 47 15.92 -5.49 17.94
N ILE A 48 16.06 -6.40 18.90
CA ILE A 48 15.56 -7.78 18.80
C ILE A 48 14.04 -7.78 18.59
N ALA A 49 13.31 -7.04 19.44
CA ALA A 49 11.87 -6.93 19.33
C ALA A 49 11.42 -6.29 18.01
N PHE A 50 12.19 -5.33 17.47
CA PHE A 50 11.92 -4.81 16.14
C PHE A 50 12.12 -5.87 15.04
N GLY A 51 13.14 -6.71 15.14
CA GLY A 51 13.36 -7.85 14.23
C GLY A 51 12.22 -8.87 14.28
N VAL A 52 11.73 -9.20 15.48
CA VAL A 52 10.54 -10.03 15.69
C VAL A 52 9.32 -9.39 15.02
N PHE A 53 9.08 -8.09 15.24
CA PHE A 53 7.97 -7.38 14.61
C PHE A 53 8.02 -7.41 13.08
N GLN A 54 9.20 -7.23 12.47
CA GLN A 54 9.37 -7.33 11.02
C GLN A 54 9.08 -8.74 10.51
N SER A 55 9.47 -9.77 11.25
CA SER A 55 9.19 -11.17 10.91
C SER A 55 7.68 -11.45 10.93
N LEU A 56 6.95 -10.98 11.95
CA LEU A 56 5.49 -11.07 11.99
C LEU A 56 4.81 -10.32 10.82
N CYS A 57 5.34 -9.14 10.47
CA CYS A 57 4.87 -8.36 9.33
C CYS A 57 5.12 -9.05 7.97
N GLN A 58 6.14 -9.90 7.86
CA GLN A 58 6.38 -10.71 6.65
C GLN A 58 5.41 -11.89 6.52
N VAL A 59 4.96 -12.46 7.65
CA VAL A 59 3.97 -13.55 7.68
C VAL A 59 2.56 -13.04 7.38
N MET A 60 2.16 -11.90 7.95
CA MET A 60 0.79 -11.40 7.85
C MET A 60 0.22 -11.32 6.40
N PRO A 61 0.95 -10.89 5.36
CA PRO A 61 0.50 -10.88 3.95
C PRO A 61 0.11 -12.24 3.36
N THR A 62 0.64 -13.33 3.91
CA THR A 62 0.37 -14.70 3.46
C THR A 62 -0.87 -15.30 4.11
N LEU A 63 -1.45 -14.62 5.11
CA LEU A 63 -2.66 -15.06 5.80
C LEU A 63 -3.92 -14.73 5.00
N SER A 64 -5.04 -15.33 5.43
CA SER A 64 -6.35 -15.08 4.83
C SER A 64 -6.71 -13.59 4.85
N GLN A 65 -7.55 -13.16 3.92
CA GLN A 65 -7.98 -11.76 3.85
C GLN A 65 -8.71 -11.32 5.13
N GLU A 66 -9.45 -12.22 5.78
CA GLU A 66 -10.14 -11.96 7.05
C GLU A 66 -9.14 -11.71 8.19
N ALA A 67 -8.13 -12.59 8.31
CA ALA A 67 -7.05 -12.44 9.28
C ALA A 67 -6.30 -11.12 9.07
N ARG A 68 -5.92 -10.80 7.83
CA ARG A 68 -5.29 -9.52 7.49
C ARG A 68 -6.17 -8.32 7.80
N LYS A 69 -7.47 -8.39 7.50
CA LYS A 69 -8.40 -7.28 7.80
C LYS A 69 -8.48 -7.00 9.31
N ALA A 70 -8.46 -8.04 10.13
CA ALA A 70 -8.45 -7.91 11.58
C ALA A 70 -7.04 -7.62 12.15
N GLY A 71 -5.98 -7.86 11.37
CA GLY A 71 -4.59 -7.80 11.82
C GLY A 71 -4.22 -8.94 12.76
N GLU A 72 -4.89 -10.09 12.65
CA GLU A 72 -4.80 -11.22 13.59
C GLU A 72 -3.98 -12.35 12.99
N MET A 73 -3.11 -12.95 13.80
CA MET A 73 -2.35 -14.14 13.41
C MET A 73 -3.25 -15.37 13.56
N ARG A 74 -3.72 -15.93 12.45
CA ARG A 74 -4.66 -17.06 12.41
C ARG A 74 -4.15 -18.19 11.53
N ASN A 75 -4.31 -19.42 12.01
CA ASN A 75 -4.09 -20.64 11.27
C ASN A 75 -5.05 -20.78 10.09
N SER A 76 -4.76 -21.72 9.20
CA SER A 76 -5.56 -21.97 8.00
C SER A 76 -6.98 -22.45 8.29
N ASP A 77 -7.22 -23.03 9.47
CA ASP A 77 -8.54 -23.44 9.97
C ASP A 77 -9.31 -22.29 10.65
N GLY A 78 -8.72 -21.10 10.73
CA GLY A 78 -9.28 -19.91 11.35
C GLY A 78 -9.04 -19.79 12.85
N THR A 79 -8.40 -20.78 13.50
CA THR A 79 -7.98 -20.65 14.90
C THR A 79 -6.89 -19.59 15.03
N LEU A 80 -6.80 -18.97 16.21
CA LEU A 80 -5.74 -18.00 16.49
C LEU A 80 -4.44 -18.75 16.74
N MET A 81 -3.33 -18.24 16.21
CA MET A 81 -2.01 -18.83 16.42
C MET A 81 -1.59 -18.69 17.88
N ASP A 82 -1.12 -19.79 18.45
CA ASP A 82 -0.44 -19.79 19.74
C ASP A 82 1.04 -19.42 19.57
N GLU A 83 1.82 -19.58 20.64
CA GLU A 83 3.22 -19.20 20.62
C GLU A 83 4.11 -20.18 19.87
N ASP A 84 3.78 -21.48 19.91
CA ASP A 84 4.49 -22.53 19.18
C ASP A 84 4.32 -22.33 17.67
N ASP A 85 3.08 -22.04 17.23
CA ASP A 85 2.77 -21.68 15.84
C ASP A 85 3.61 -20.49 15.35
N LEU A 86 3.78 -19.48 16.19
CA LEU A 86 4.56 -18.28 15.86
C LEU A 86 6.07 -18.56 15.84
N CYS A 87 6.58 -19.39 16.74
CA CYS A 87 7.97 -19.84 16.73
C CYS A 87 8.27 -20.58 15.42
N ASP A 88 7.41 -21.50 15.01
CA ASP A 88 7.56 -22.26 13.77
C ASP A 88 7.53 -21.37 12.52
N LEU A 89 6.59 -20.42 12.47
CA LEU A 89 6.44 -19.50 11.32
C LEU A 89 7.60 -18.51 11.20
N THR A 90 8.05 -17.95 12.32
CA THR A 90 9.13 -16.95 12.34
C THR A 90 10.52 -17.59 12.37
N ARG A 91 10.61 -18.87 12.72
CA ARG A 91 11.86 -19.61 12.99
C ARG A 91 12.70 -18.96 14.09
N LEU A 92 12.03 -18.35 15.06
CA LEU A 92 12.65 -17.74 16.21
C LEU A 92 12.40 -18.61 17.45
N PRO A 93 13.39 -18.81 18.32
CA PRO A 93 13.19 -19.53 19.56
C PRO A 93 12.29 -18.75 20.51
N GLU A 94 11.53 -19.47 21.34
CA GLU A 94 10.61 -18.91 22.34
C GLU A 94 11.29 -17.87 23.25
N GLU A 95 12.53 -18.17 23.66
CA GLU A 95 13.43 -17.33 24.47
C GLU A 95 13.60 -15.91 23.90
N ILE A 96 13.52 -15.77 22.57
CA ILE A 96 13.61 -14.49 21.85
C ILE A 96 12.22 -13.93 21.58
N LEU A 97 11.28 -14.79 21.20
CA LEU A 97 9.94 -14.39 20.75
C LEU A 97 9.11 -13.81 21.90
N ARG A 98 9.04 -14.48 23.05
CA ARG A 98 8.19 -14.08 24.19
C ARG A 98 8.55 -12.71 24.75
N PRO A 99 9.82 -12.42 25.13
CA PRO A 99 10.16 -11.11 25.69
C PRO A 99 10.00 -9.99 24.66
N ALA A 100 10.17 -10.30 23.38
CA ALA A 100 9.95 -9.34 22.31
C ALA A 100 8.47 -8.99 22.15
N ILE A 101 7.55 -9.96 22.23
CA ILE A 101 6.10 -9.73 22.17
C ILE A 101 5.68 -8.83 23.33
N GLU A 102 6.06 -9.15 24.57
CA GLU A 102 5.74 -8.33 25.75
C GLU A 102 6.22 -6.88 25.58
N LEU A 103 7.44 -6.70 25.04
CA LEU A 103 7.98 -5.39 24.79
C LEU A 103 7.20 -4.64 23.68
N LEU A 104 6.81 -5.33 22.60
CA LEU A 104 6.02 -4.78 21.50
C LEU A 104 4.60 -4.37 21.92
N GLU A 105 4.00 -5.10 22.86
CA GLU A 105 2.73 -4.73 23.51
C GLU A 105 2.90 -3.48 24.36
N SER A 106 3.99 -3.39 25.14
CA SER A 106 4.27 -2.22 25.98
C SER A 106 4.44 -0.91 25.18
N VAL A 107 4.87 -0.99 23.92
CA VAL A 107 4.98 0.17 23.00
C VAL A 107 3.72 0.38 22.15
N GLY A 108 2.72 -0.48 22.29
CA GLY A 108 1.42 -0.40 21.65
C GLY A 108 1.44 -0.75 20.16
N TRP A 109 2.33 -1.66 19.75
CA TRP A 109 2.38 -2.18 18.38
C TRP A 109 1.64 -3.51 18.24
N LEU A 110 1.71 -4.34 19.28
CA LEU A 110 0.92 -5.56 19.40
C LEU A 110 -0.18 -5.39 20.46
N GLU A 111 -1.18 -6.27 20.37
CA GLU A 111 -2.26 -6.40 21.34
C GLU A 111 -2.51 -7.90 21.55
N GLU A 112 -2.52 -8.32 22.81
CA GLU A 112 -2.98 -9.65 23.16
C GLU A 112 -4.50 -9.73 22.99
N ILE A 113 -4.95 -10.66 22.16
CA ILE A 113 -6.36 -11.04 22.07
C ILE A 113 -6.54 -12.20 23.03
N GLY A 114 -7.38 -12.01 24.04
CA GLY A 114 -7.77 -13.10 24.92
C GLY A 114 -8.38 -14.23 24.10
N SER A 115 -8.12 -15.47 24.50
CA SER A 115 -9.00 -16.58 24.15
C SER A 115 -10.35 -16.15 24.65
N ALA A 116 -11.23 -15.76 23.74
CA ALA A 116 -12.64 -15.76 24.04
C ALA A 116 -12.96 -17.21 24.37
N GLU A 117 -12.72 -17.60 25.62
CA GLU A 117 -13.35 -18.76 26.23
C GLU A 117 -14.81 -18.62 25.83
N ASN A 118 -15.26 -19.58 25.02
CA ASN A 118 -16.62 -19.72 24.54
C ASN A 118 -17.62 -19.04 25.49
N GLN A 119 -17.96 -17.77 25.24
CA GLN A 119 -19.21 -17.22 25.74
C GLN A 119 -20.24 -17.99 24.95
N GLY A 120 -20.76 -19.03 25.60
CA GLY A 120 -21.43 -20.16 24.98
C GLY A 120 -22.33 -19.73 23.84
N ASN A 121 -21.95 -20.15 22.63
CA ASN A 121 -22.95 -20.52 21.66
C ASN A 121 -23.76 -21.63 22.36
N PRO A 122 -25.03 -21.43 22.73
CA PRO A 122 -25.80 -22.47 23.37
C PRO A 122 -25.76 -23.67 22.44
N GLU A 123 -25.21 -24.76 22.95
CA GLU A 123 -25.29 -26.10 22.36
C GLU A 123 -26.67 -26.23 21.71
N PRO A 124 -26.76 -26.49 20.39
CA PRO A 124 -28.05 -26.70 19.76
C PRO A 124 -28.67 -27.92 20.44
N ARG A 125 -29.54 -27.67 21.42
CA ARG A 125 -30.36 -28.69 22.06
C ARG A 125 -31.08 -29.38 20.92
N GLN A 126 -30.65 -30.59 20.59
CA GLN A 126 -31.47 -31.53 19.85
C GLN A 126 -32.71 -31.75 20.70
N LEU A 127 -33.75 -30.96 20.43
CA LEU A 127 -35.08 -31.25 20.92
C LEU A 127 -35.49 -32.55 20.24
N SER A 128 -35.40 -33.63 21.01
CA SER A 128 -35.97 -34.92 20.66
C SER A 128 -37.43 -34.73 20.28
N ALA A 129 -37.77 -35.15 19.06
CA ALA A 129 -39.12 -35.07 18.51
C ALA A 129 -40.04 -36.05 19.26
N LYS A 130 -40.70 -35.58 20.32
CA LYS A 130 -41.94 -36.16 20.84
C LYS A 130 -42.63 -35.15 21.76
N GLU A 131 -43.90 -34.91 21.47
CA GLU A 131 -44.89 -34.09 22.19
C GLU A 131 -45.14 -32.70 21.60
N ILE A 132 -46.12 -32.69 20.70
CA ILE A 132 -46.83 -31.52 20.18
C ILE A 132 -48.11 -31.38 21.01
N PRO A 133 -48.30 -30.32 21.81
CA PRO A 133 -49.64 -29.88 22.18
C PRO A 133 -50.14 -28.94 21.08
N SER A 134 -51.17 -29.40 20.39
CA SER A 134 -52.00 -28.59 19.49
C SER A 134 -52.76 -27.55 20.30
N SER A 135 -52.46 -26.26 20.11
CA SER A 135 -53.41 -25.18 20.38
C SER A 135 -53.08 -24.00 19.47
N ALA A 136 -53.97 -23.83 18.50
CA ALA A 136 -54.11 -22.63 17.71
C ALA A 136 -54.70 -21.50 18.57
N ASP A 137 -54.69 -20.29 18.00
CA ASP A 137 -55.29 -19.05 18.49
C ASP A 137 -54.47 -18.29 19.55
N ASN A 138 -53.63 -17.39 19.07
CA ASN A 138 -53.79 -15.93 19.26
C ASN A 138 -52.53 -15.20 18.75
N LEU A 139 -52.60 -14.60 17.57
CA LEU A 139 -51.62 -13.61 17.11
C LEU A 139 -52.25 -12.21 17.19
N PRO A 140 -51.66 -11.26 17.92
CA PRO A 140 -52.00 -9.85 17.78
C PRO A 140 -51.36 -9.24 16.51
N PRO A 141 -51.93 -8.15 15.96
CA PRO A 141 -51.45 -7.54 14.73
C PRO A 141 -50.10 -6.83 14.93
N VAL A 142 -49.17 -7.12 14.01
CA VAL A 142 -47.87 -6.45 13.84
C VAL A 142 -48.11 -5.03 13.29
N SER A 143 -47.82 -4.02 14.10
CA SER A 143 -47.63 -2.64 13.64
C SER A 143 -46.25 -2.51 12.99
N GLN A 144 -46.25 -2.14 11.71
CA GLN A 144 -45.05 -1.72 10.98
C GLN A 144 -44.90 -0.21 11.09
N ASP A 145 -43.89 0.25 11.85
CA ASP A 145 -43.37 1.60 11.70
C ASP A 145 -42.02 1.53 10.95
N PRO A 146 -41.83 2.31 9.87
CA PRO A 146 -40.56 2.39 9.16
C PRO A 146 -39.53 3.23 9.94
N PRO A 147 -38.24 2.86 9.97
CA PRO A 147 -37.24 3.65 10.65
C PRO A 147 -36.98 4.98 9.92
N SER A 148 -37.02 6.00 10.75
CA SER A 148 -36.79 7.42 10.52
C SER A 148 -35.47 7.73 9.80
N LYS A 149 -35.55 8.72 8.91
CA LYS A 149 -34.45 9.39 8.22
C LYS A 149 -33.56 10.11 9.24
N PHE A 150 -32.28 9.77 9.28
CA PHE A 150 -31.27 10.63 9.92
C PHE A 150 -30.67 11.58 8.88
N GLN A 151 -30.74 12.86 9.19
CA GLN A 151 -30.26 14.00 8.41
C GLN A 151 -28.76 14.21 8.58
N ASP A 152 -28.11 14.40 7.44
CA ASP A 152 -27.06 15.37 7.09
C ASP A 152 -26.17 15.98 8.18
N THR A 153 -24.86 15.77 8.02
CA THR A 153 -23.85 16.84 8.19
C THR A 153 -22.75 16.72 7.12
N PRO A 154 -22.16 17.86 6.66
CA PRO A 154 -21.45 17.95 5.39
C PRO A 154 -19.94 17.73 5.56
N SER A 155 -19.33 16.89 4.74
CA SER A 155 -17.88 16.84 4.63
C SER A 155 -17.43 16.24 3.30
N GLY A 156 -16.83 17.10 2.46
CA GLY A 156 -15.82 16.74 1.47
C GLY A 156 -16.28 15.99 0.23
N GLU A 157 -16.74 16.72 -0.78
CA GLU A 157 -16.82 16.22 -2.16
C GLU A 157 -15.42 15.86 -2.71
N GLU A 158 -15.05 14.58 -2.64
CA GLU A 158 -14.20 13.98 -3.68
C GLU A 158 -15.10 13.24 -4.67
N SER A 159 -15.47 13.95 -5.74
CA SER A 159 -16.13 13.39 -6.91
C SER A 159 -15.29 12.28 -7.55
N ARG A 160 -15.69 11.02 -7.34
CA ARG A 160 -15.34 9.91 -8.22
C ARG A 160 -16.62 9.37 -8.86
N GLY A 161 -16.81 9.79 -10.11
CA GLY A 161 -17.90 9.36 -10.96
C GLY A 161 -17.87 7.86 -11.20
N GLY A 162 -18.99 7.21 -10.88
CA GLY A 162 -19.35 5.90 -11.39
C GLY A 162 -19.78 6.01 -12.85
N GLU A 163 -19.37 5.02 -13.64
CA GLU A 163 -19.83 4.80 -15.00
C GLU A 163 -21.34 4.46 -15.00
N GLY A 164 -22.16 5.45 -15.35
CA GLY A 164 -23.56 5.25 -15.71
C GLY A 164 -23.73 5.29 -17.22
N LYS A 165 -23.98 4.13 -17.83
CA LYS A 165 -24.54 4.03 -19.18
C LYS A 165 -25.96 4.62 -19.16
N GLY A 166 -26.14 5.77 -19.80
CA GLY A 166 -27.44 6.36 -20.09
C GLY A 166 -27.37 7.05 -21.44
N GLU A 167 -27.82 6.35 -22.48
CA GLU A 167 -28.27 6.97 -23.72
C GLU A 167 -29.47 7.85 -23.40
N GLU A 168 -29.38 9.15 -23.69
CA GLU A 168 -30.56 9.91 -24.09
C GLU A 168 -30.15 11.08 -24.99
N ARG A 169 -30.69 11.04 -26.20
CA ARG A 169 -30.54 12.03 -27.26
C ARG A 169 -31.32 13.27 -26.84
N ASN A 170 -30.65 14.41 -26.72
CA ASN A 170 -31.33 15.69 -26.77
C ASN A 170 -30.55 16.66 -27.66
N SER A 171 -31.06 16.81 -28.88
CA SER A 171 -30.60 17.77 -29.89
C SER A 171 -31.08 19.16 -29.52
N CYS A 172 -30.15 20.09 -29.34
CA CYS A 172 -30.44 21.53 -29.40
C CYS A 172 -29.80 22.13 -30.66
N PRO A 173 -30.41 23.19 -31.25
CA PRO A 173 -30.05 23.68 -32.57
C PRO A 173 -28.82 24.60 -32.52
N MET A 174 -27.97 24.46 -33.52
CA MET A 174 -26.74 25.24 -33.71
C MET A 174 -27.04 26.66 -34.20
N PRO A 175 -26.40 27.71 -33.65
CA PRO A 175 -26.05 28.87 -34.45
C PRO A 175 -24.84 28.51 -35.31
N SER A 176 -25.08 28.44 -36.61
CA SER A 176 -24.09 28.30 -37.66
C SER A 176 -23.32 29.60 -37.80
N ASP A 177 -22.05 29.61 -37.38
CA ASP A 177 -21.00 30.37 -38.04
C ASP A 177 -19.68 29.61 -37.96
N ALA A 178 -19.10 29.36 -39.13
CA ALA A 178 -18.12 28.34 -39.41
C ALA A 178 -16.71 28.71 -38.91
N CYS A 179 -16.35 28.23 -37.73
CA CYS A 179 -14.97 27.84 -37.44
C CYS A 179 -14.86 26.32 -37.63
N PRO A 180 -13.87 25.81 -38.40
CA PRO A 180 -13.62 24.37 -38.44
C PRO A 180 -13.46 23.85 -37.00
N PRO A 181 -14.02 22.67 -36.67
CA PRO A 181 -13.90 22.13 -35.33
C PRO A 181 -12.42 22.11 -34.96
N PRO A 182 -12.03 22.66 -33.78
CA PRO A 182 -10.63 22.73 -33.40
C PRO A 182 -10.05 21.32 -33.50
N ALA A 183 -8.96 21.19 -34.25
CA ALA A 183 -8.30 19.92 -34.47
C ALA A 183 -8.18 19.17 -33.13
N ASP A 184 -8.52 17.87 -33.13
CA ASP A 184 -8.47 17.07 -31.91
C ASP A 184 -7.02 16.97 -31.44
N VAL A 185 -6.63 17.89 -30.55
CA VAL A 185 -5.29 18.02 -29.97
C VAL A 185 -4.82 16.67 -29.42
N VAL A 186 -5.73 15.85 -28.86
CA VAL A 186 -5.39 14.55 -28.31
C VAL A 186 -5.06 13.55 -29.42
N ALA A 187 -5.79 13.57 -30.54
CA ALA A 187 -5.49 12.73 -31.69
C ALA A 187 -4.16 13.08 -32.34
N GLU A 188 -3.81 14.36 -32.42
CA GLU A 188 -2.52 14.81 -32.96
C GLU A 188 -1.35 14.58 -32.01
N LEU A 189 -1.54 14.77 -30.71
CA LEU A 189 -0.47 14.64 -29.71
C LEU A 189 -0.16 13.18 -29.37
N TRP A 190 -1.17 12.30 -29.36
CA TRP A 190 -1.01 10.88 -29.01
C TRP A 190 0.12 10.15 -29.76
N PRO A 191 0.22 10.19 -31.10
CA PRO A 191 1.29 9.48 -31.83
C PRO A 191 2.69 10.01 -31.55
N LEU A 192 2.83 11.23 -31.01
CA LEU A 192 4.13 11.85 -30.71
C LEU A 192 4.74 11.34 -29.41
N PHE A 193 3.95 10.74 -28.51
CA PHE A 193 4.47 10.17 -27.27
C PHE A 193 5.27 8.88 -27.54
N PRO A 194 6.39 8.65 -26.82
CA PRO A 194 7.12 7.39 -26.85
C PRO A 194 6.21 6.19 -26.58
N LYS A 195 6.56 5.03 -27.14
CA LYS A 195 5.78 3.80 -26.97
C LYS A 195 5.54 3.48 -25.49
N VAL A 196 6.56 3.59 -24.64
CA VAL A 196 6.48 3.33 -23.19
C VAL A 196 5.47 4.26 -22.49
N SER A 197 5.40 5.54 -22.88
CA SER A 197 4.39 6.49 -22.35
C SER A 197 2.97 6.11 -22.76
N ARG A 198 2.81 5.57 -23.97
CA ARG A 198 1.53 5.08 -24.50
C ARG A 198 1.13 3.71 -23.96
N GLU A 199 2.07 2.89 -23.50
CA GLU A 199 1.76 1.61 -22.83
C GLU A 199 1.35 1.84 -21.36
N ARG A 200 1.87 2.90 -20.72
CA ARG A 200 1.57 3.29 -19.33
C ARG A 200 0.34 4.20 -19.19
N SER A 201 -0.37 4.47 -20.28
CA SER A 201 -1.51 5.39 -20.36
C SER A 201 -2.44 4.94 -21.46
N SER A 202 -3.70 5.34 -21.43
CA SER A 202 -4.61 5.21 -22.57
C SER A 202 -4.87 6.55 -23.25
N LYS A 203 -5.28 6.53 -24.52
CA LYS A 203 -5.75 7.74 -25.24
C LYS A 203 -6.97 8.36 -24.54
N ARG A 204 -7.81 7.53 -23.89
CA ARG A 204 -8.95 7.96 -23.09
C ARG A 204 -8.52 8.79 -21.87
N GLU A 205 -7.61 8.27 -21.06
CA GLU A 205 -7.08 8.99 -19.88
C GLU A 205 -6.40 10.31 -20.26
N LEU A 206 -5.65 10.33 -21.37
CA LEU A 206 -5.06 11.57 -21.90
C LEU A 206 -6.14 12.60 -22.23
N GLY A 207 -7.22 12.18 -22.89
CA GLY A 207 -8.35 13.05 -23.22
C GLY A 207 -9.12 13.56 -22.00
N GLU A 208 -9.27 12.74 -20.96
CA GLU A 208 -9.87 13.15 -19.69
C GLU A 208 -9.03 14.21 -18.97
N GLU A 209 -7.72 14.00 -18.85
CA GLU A 209 -6.83 14.99 -18.23
C GLU A 209 -6.77 16.28 -19.06
N TRP A 210 -6.80 16.19 -20.40
CA TRP A 210 -6.88 17.37 -21.27
C TRP A 210 -8.17 18.18 -21.05
N LYS A 211 -9.32 17.50 -20.89
CA LYS A 211 -10.61 18.14 -20.62
C LYS A 211 -10.64 18.85 -19.26
N ARG A 212 -9.89 18.37 -18.26
CA ARG A 212 -9.78 19.01 -16.93
C ARG A 212 -9.04 20.35 -16.96
N ILE A 213 -8.23 20.62 -17.99
CA ILE A 213 -7.57 21.92 -18.16
C ILE A 213 -8.61 22.93 -18.67
N LYS A 214 -8.75 24.05 -17.94
CA LYS A 214 -9.63 25.16 -18.32
C LYS A 214 -9.27 25.65 -19.72
N ALA A 215 -10.27 25.98 -20.54
CA ALA A 215 -10.04 26.37 -21.93
C ALA A 215 -9.08 27.55 -22.09
N ALA A 216 -9.09 28.51 -21.15
CA ALA A 216 -8.19 29.66 -21.12
C ALA A 216 -6.71 29.28 -20.84
N ASP A 217 -6.47 28.15 -20.16
CA ASP A 217 -5.14 27.69 -19.78
C ASP A 217 -4.57 26.64 -20.74
N ARG A 218 -5.30 26.31 -21.83
CA ARG A 218 -4.86 25.27 -22.76
C ARG A 218 -3.71 25.80 -23.62
N PRO A 219 -2.54 25.16 -23.62
CA PRO A 219 -1.43 25.56 -24.46
C PRO A 219 -1.76 25.32 -25.94
N SER A 220 -1.09 26.05 -26.82
CA SER A 220 -1.17 25.80 -28.25
C SER A 220 -0.57 24.43 -28.60
N LEU A 221 -1.05 23.83 -29.69
CA LEU A 221 -0.56 22.54 -30.14
C LEU A 221 0.94 22.57 -30.48
N ASP A 222 1.43 23.67 -31.04
CA ASP A 222 2.85 23.84 -31.37
C ASP A 222 3.72 23.87 -30.12
N MET A 223 3.26 24.53 -29.05
CA MET A 223 3.95 24.56 -27.76
C MET A 223 4.03 23.17 -27.14
N LEU A 224 2.94 22.38 -27.22
CA LEU A 224 2.93 20.99 -26.77
C LEU A 224 3.92 20.12 -27.57
N LYS A 225 3.93 20.26 -28.90
CA LYS A 225 4.85 19.54 -29.80
C LYS A 225 6.32 19.88 -29.48
N ALA A 226 6.63 21.16 -29.26
CA ALA A 226 7.97 21.62 -28.90
C ALA A 226 8.42 21.09 -27.53
N ALA A 227 7.56 21.20 -26.50
CA ALA A 227 7.89 20.68 -25.18
C ALA A 227 8.09 19.17 -25.19
N LEU A 228 7.23 18.42 -25.88
CA LEU A 228 7.35 16.98 -26.01
C LEU A 228 8.64 16.57 -26.72
N ALA A 229 9.04 17.30 -27.77
CA ALA A 229 10.31 17.09 -28.44
C ALA A 229 11.52 17.29 -27.50
N ALA A 230 11.49 18.32 -26.63
CA ALA A 230 12.51 18.54 -25.62
C ALA A 230 12.57 17.40 -24.59
N TRP A 231 11.41 16.93 -24.10
CA TRP A 231 11.34 15.80 -23.18
C TRP A 231 11.89 14.49 -23.77
N CYS A 232 11.61 14.21 -25.05
CA CYS A 232 12.17 13.06 -25.76
C CYS A 232 13.70 13.09 -25.88
N GLN A 233 14.33 14.26 -25.74
CA GLN A 233 15.79 14.43 -25.73
C GLN A 233 16.41 14.32 -24.34
N THR A 234 15.65 14.06 -23.28
CA THR A 234 16.23 13.83 -21.95
C THR A 234 16.82 12.44 -21.84
N GLU A 235 17.92 12.29 -21.10
CA GLU A 235 18.49 10.97 -20.79
C GLU A 235 17.45 10.04 -20.14
N LYS A 236 16.59 10.58 -19.27
CA LYS A 236 15.51 9.85 -18.60
C LYS A 236 14.57 9.15 -19.59
N TRP A 237 14.10 9.85 -20.62
CA TRP A 237 13.16 9.28 -21.60
C TRP A 237 13.89 8.40 -22.62
N ARG A 238 15.12 8.73 -23.00
CA ARG A 238 15.97 7.88 -23.86
C ARG A 238 16.35 6.57 -23.18
N GLY A 239 16.58 6.57 -21.87
CA GLY A 239 16.92 5.41 -21.04
C GLY A 239 15.75 4.46 -20.76
N GLY A 240 14.64 4.57 -21.51
CA GLY A 240 13.48 3.69 -21.40
C GLY A 240 12.51 4.03 -20.26
N TYR A 241 12.78 5.07 -19.47
CA TYR A 241 11.87 5.53 -18.42
C TYR A 241 11.10 6.78 -18.85
N ALA A 242 9.97 6.56 -19.51
CA ALA A 242 8.99 7.61 -19.81
C ALA A 242 7.75 7.48 -18.92
N GLU A 243 7.22 8.59 -18.42
CA GLU A 243 5.95 8.58 -17.67
C GLU A 243 4.76 8.41 -18.62
N GLY A 244 3.61 7.96 -18.09
CA GLY A 244 2.39 7.82 -18.90
C GLY A 244 1.94 9.18 -19.45
N ALA A 245 1.46 9.21 -20.70
CA ALA A 245 1.06 10.45 -21.38
C ALA A 245 0.05 11.30 -20.58
N HIS A 246 -0.95 10.67 -19.95
CA HIS A 246 -1.90 11.37 -19.07
C HIS A 246 -1.22 12.06 -17.87
N ARG A 247 -0.15 11.47 -17.30
CA ARG A 247 0.59 12.06 -16.17
C ARG A 247 1.42 13.25 -16.60
N TRP A 248 2.02 13.19 -17.79
CA TRP A 248 2.73 14.33 -18.37
C TRP A 248 1.79 15.53 -18.54
N VAL A 249 0.56 15.28 -19.03
CA VAL A 249 -0.46 16.34 -19.14
C VAL A 249 -0.95 16.83 -17.79
N LYS A 250 -1.28 15.92 -16.87
CA LYS A 250 -1.75 16.24 -15.52
C LYS A 250 -0.77 17.09 -14.73
N ARG A 251 0.54 16.86 -14.92
CA ARG A 251 1.63 17.59 -14.28
C ARG A 251 2.04 18.86 -15.02
N ARG A 252 1.39 19.19 -16.14
CA ARG A 252 1.67 20.36 -16.96
C ARG A 252 3.15 20.48 -17.35
N GLN A 253 3.77 19.36 -17.70
CA GLN A 253 5.21 19.30 -18.00
C GLN A 253 5.64 20.15 -19.22
N TRP A 254 4.68 20.71 -19.97
CA TRP A 254 4.95 21.71 -21.02
C TRP A 254 5.31 23.09 -20.47
N GLU A 255 4.98 23.40 -19.22
CA GLU A 255 5.29 24.70 -18.58
C GLU A 255 6.76 24.78 -18.15
N SER A 256 7.43 23.63 -18.02
CA SER A 256 8.83 23.52 -17.62
C SER A 256 9.55 22.49 -18.50
N PRO A 257 9.72 22.79 -19.80
CA PRO A 257 10.49 21.90 -20.68
C PRO A 257 11.92 21.79 -20.14
N PRO A 258 12.51 20.58 -20.18
CA PRO A 258 13.90 20.41 -19.78
C PRO A 258 14.78 21.30 -20.65
N GLU A 259 15.75 21.97 -20.04
CA GLU A 259 16.77 22.66 -20.81
C GLU A 259 17.48 21.64 -21.70
N PRO A 260 17.72 21.97 -22.98
CA PRO A 260 18.46 21.07 -23.86
C PRO A 260 19.80 20.80 -23.20
N GLU A 261 20.09 19.54 -22.93
CA GLU A 261 21.40 19.14 -22.41
C GLU A 261 22.43 19.68 -23.39
N THR A 262 23.13 20.74 -22.97
CA THR A 262 24.27 21.23 -23.73
C THR A 262 25.19 20.03 -23.82
N PRO A 263 25.55 19.56 -25.04
CA PRO A 263 26.36 18.37 -25.20
C PRO A 263 27.55 18.58 -24.28
N ARG A 264 27.65 17.76 -23.22
CA ARG A 264 28.72 17.88 -22.24
C ARG A 264 29.97 17.80 -23.08
N SER A 265 30.60 18.96 -23.29
CA SER A 265 31.82 19.06 -24.06
C SER A 265 32.71 18.03 -23.43
N SER A 266 33.13 17.04 -24.21
CA SER A 266 33.93 15.89 -23.80
C SER A 266 35.35 16.29 -23.35
N ARG A 267 35.50 17.53 -22.86
CA ARG A 267 36.68 18.05 -22.23
C ARG A 267 36.80 17.46 -20.83
N GLU A 268 37.94 16.81 -20.67
CA GLU A 268 38.57 16.38 -19.43
C GLU A 268 37.97 15.12 -18.80
N ALA A 269 38.15 14.03 -19.55
CA ALA A 269 38.51 12.72 -19.01
C ALA A 269 39.91 12.73 -18.33
N ASP A 270 40.28 13.84 -17.67
CA ASP A 270 41.57 14.02 -17.03
C ASP A 270 41.32 14.59 -15.64
N ILE A 271 41.36 13.72 -14.64
CA ILE A 271 41.80 13.92 -13.24
C ILE A 271 41.20 12.78 -12.39
N GLY A 272 42.09 11.85 -12.04
CA GLY A 272 42.06 11.11 -10.77
C GLY A 272 40.99 10.01 -10.66
N GLY A 273 41.27 8.74 -10.97
CA GLY A 273 42.42 8.05 -10.42
C GLY A 273 42.33 7.87 -8.90
N ARG A 274 41.21 7.34 -8.37
CA ARG A 274 41.16 6.64 -7.07
C ARG A 274 40.18 5.48 -7.14
N THR A 275 40.55 4.45 -7.89
CA THR A 275 40.14 3.09 -7.55
C THR A 275 40.79 2.77 -6.22
N ALA A 276 40.03 2.91 -5.12
CA ALA A 276 40.39 2.26 -3.88
C ALA A 276 40.33 0.75 -4.16
N SER A 277 41.52 0.18 -4.36
CA SER A 277 41.72 -1.26 -4.39
C SER A 277 41.09 -1.85 -3.12
N VAL A 278 40.10 -2.70 -3.31
CA VAL A 278 39.61 -3.60 -2.26
C VAL A 278 40.79 -4.46 -1.84
N ALA A 279 41.39 -4.12 -0.70
CA ALA A 279 42.34 -4.99 -0.04
C ALA A 279 41.57 -6.26 0.34
N ARG A 280 42.07 -7.38 -0.16
CA ARG A 280 41.60 -8.73 0.09
C ARG A 280 41.80 -9.01 1.59
N ALA A 281 40.71 -9.22 2.32
CA ALA A 281 40.72 -9.50 3.75
C ALA A 281 41.04 -10.98 4.00
N GLU A 282 42.25 -11.43 3.66
CA GLU A 282 42.71 -12.80 3.91
C GLU A 282 43.83 -12.88 4.96
N ASP A 283 44.15 -11.79 5.69
CA ASP A 283 45.33 -11.76 6.58
C ASP A 283 45.10 -11.04 7.93
N LEU A 284 43.92 -11.23 8.53
CA LEU A 284 43.73 -10.91 9.94
C LEU A 284 43.70 -12.22 10.73
N ALA A 285 44.88 -12.58 11.24
CA ALA A 285 45.07 -13.59 12.26
C ALA A 285 44.00 -13.45 13.34
N GLU A 286 43.28 -14.53 13.61
CA GLU A 286 42.36 -14.63 14.73
C GLU A 286 43.15 -14.38 16.02
N PRO A 287 42.79 -13.38 16.84
CA PRO A 287 43.30 -13.35 18.20
C PRO A 287 42.67 -14.54 18.93
N GLU A 288 43.51 -15.50 19.32
CA GLU A 288 43.18 -16.51 20.32
C GLU A 288 42.70 -15.78 21.58
N LEU A 289 41.38 -15.64 21.71
CA LEU A 289 40.74 -15.29 22.96
C LEU A 289 40.79 -16.55 23.83
N GLU A 290 41.87 -16.69 24.58
CA GLU A 290 41.92 -17.55 25.76
C GLU A 290 40.86 -17.03 26.75
N ILE A 291 39.65 -17.58 26.66
CA ILE A 291 38.64 -17.42 27.69
C ILE A 291 39.09 -18.31 28.86
N GLU A 292 39.76 -17.70 29.83
CA GLU A 292 40.08 -18.30 31.12
C GLU A 292 38.75 -18.53 31.87
N ILE A 293 38.16 -19.71 31.67
CA ILE A 293 37.03 -20.20 32.46
C ILE A 293 37.61 -20.51 33.85
N LYS A 294 37.47 -19.56 34.78
CA LYS A 294 37.64 -19.84 36.20
C LYS A 294 36.51 -20.75 36.65
N ASP A 295 36.81 -22.05 36.67
CA ASP A 295 36.10 -23.03 37.48
C ASP A 295 36.25 -22.64 38.96
N GLU A 296 35.32 -21.84 39.47
CA GLU A 296 35.01 -21.79 40.89
C GLU A 296 33.68 -22.50 41.14
N CYS A 297 33.81 -23.78 41.49
CA CYS A 297 32.94 -24.55 42.39
C CYS A 297 33.90 -25.39 43.26
N PRO A 298 33.58 -25.85 44.49
CA PRO A 298 32.45 -25.61 45.41
C PRO A 298 32.94 -25.13 46.82
N LEU A 299 32.09 -24.62 47.73
CA LEU A 299 31.22 -25.33 48.70
C LEU A 299 30.41 -24.30 49.49
#